data_AF-A0AA43RJB7-F1
#
_entry.id   AF-A0AA43RJB7-F1
#
_cell.length_a   1.000
_cell.length_b   1.000
_cell.length_c   1.000
_cell.angle_alpha   90.00
_cell.angle_beta   90.00
_cell.angle_gamma   90.00
#
_symmetry.space_group_name_H-M   'P 1'
#
loop_
_entity.id
_entity.type
_entity.pdbx_description
1 polymer ?
#
loop_
_entity_poly.entity_id
_entity_poly.type
_entity_poly.pdbx_seq_one_letter_code
_entity_poly.pdbx_strand_id
1 'polypeptide(L)'
;MPFSNTAELIGEDTFTDSVEKRHIATVNSSWIRGDANTIKIKKVAEESLSTPLPGAKFELSTVAMENKSPKIGANGPALEQPKVGTTKENGEISFTEMSLVKADSTTYTLYCLKETNAPEGRTISQEYREGYYFILYADGGLSKAEEFQKQASAAIEKEVHLIIGGNTLTISNAKVKTSSVKVTKLFSGLDSLPDGFQITNSYNDTVFTAKNAEKGTGKTGDPYEWTIENVPVGTEITFTESGYTKDGYSVTINGKAVTEENADKVAATSKESEIKTAAFTNVYRSEETSTSITKIWDDDNNRDNKRPASIDVKLTAKVGGSEITGLSKTATLKAANGWKASWSDLPKYYNGQLVEYSADEVNTPAGYTKSVSGDITKGFTITNRYTPETIQVSGSKNWNDDGNAAGTRPGSITIRLYANGSEIDHKTVTEKDGWSWNWTGLNRYDTDHKEISYTISEDAVDGYTSSISGYNVTNTVNKPQVGSVILTKVDATTGTALAGAIFDLYRANNTKVGTYTTNAGGVLRVDGLT
;
A
#
# COMPACT_ATOMS: atom_id res chain seq x y z
N MET A 1 83.93 8.87 61.23
CA MET A 1 82.83 8.12 60.57
C MET A 1 82.33 7.07 61.54
N PRO A 2 81.04 6.67 61.61
CA PRO A 2 79.94 6.92 60.66
C PRO A 2 78.65 7.53 61.30
N PHE A 3 77.60 7.58 60.48
CA PHE A 3 76.35 8.34 60.46
C PHE A 3 75.27 8.04 61.51
N SER A 4 74.33 8.99 61.67
CA SER A 4 72.87 8.76 61.60
C SER A 4 72.11 10.09 61.77
N ASN A 5 71.33 10.52 60.78
CA ASN A 5 70.23 11.48 60.98
C ASN A 5 69.00 10.98 60.23
N THR A 6 68.10 10.34 60.98
CA THR A 6 66.68 10.21 60.67
C THR A 6 65.92 10.93 61.78
N ALA A 7 65.02 11.83 61.39
CA ALA A 7 63.86 12.19 62.18
C ALA A 7 62.71 12.41 61.20
N GLU A 8 61.73 11.51 61.32
CA GLU A 8 60.45 11.47 60.65
C GLU A 8 59.49 12.43 61.37
N LEU A 9 58.68 13.17 60.62
CA LEU A 9 57.54 13.89 61.18
C LEU A 9 56.30 13.57 60.34
N ILE A 10 55.47 12.76 60.98
CA ILE A 10 54.18 12.26 60.56
C ILE A 10 53.16 13.38 60.79
N GLY A 11 52.37 13.70 59.78
CA GLY A 11 51.24 14.63 59.86
C GLY A 11 50.25 14.31 58.76
N GLU A 12 49.28 13.45 59.07
CA GLU A 12 48.07 13.29 58.28
C GLU A 12 47.22 14.56 58.45
N ASP A 13 47.19 15.41 57.42
CA ASP A 13 46.12 16.39 57.25
C ASP A 13 45.23 15.95 56.08
N THR A 14 43.96 15.83 56.43
CA THR A 14 42.82 15.46 55.61
C THR A 14 42.74 16.24 54.30
N PHE A 15 42.76 15.54 53.15
CA PHE A 15 42.27 16.09 51.90
C PHE A 15 40.75 15.88 51.84
N THR A 16 40.00 16.89 52.25
CA THR A 16 38.60 17.03 51.85
C THR A 16 38.60 17.52 50.40
N ASP A 17 38.33 16.61 49.46
CA ASP A 17 38.07 16.93 48.06
C ASP A 17 36.74 17.69 47.98
N SER A 18 36.81 19.00 48.22
CA SER A 18 35.78 19.94 47.82
C SER A 18 36.13 20.38 46.41
N VAL A 19 35.23 20.08 45.46
CA VAL A 19 35.31 20.56 44.08
C VAL A 19 35.01 22.07 44.09
N GLU A 20 35.93 22.87 44.61
CA GLU A 20 35.97 24.32 44.46
C GLU A 20 37.16 24.69 43.58
N LYS A 21 36.84 25.10 42.35
CA LYS A 21 37.64 25.91 41.40
C LYS A 21 39.17 25.87 41.60
N ARG A 22 39.86 24.96 40.90
CA ARG A 22 41.33 24.88 40.91
C ARG A 22 41.97 26.04 40.14
N HIS A 23 42.15 27.20 40.77
CA HIS A 23 43.22 28.14 40.42
C HIS A 23 44.40 27.89 41.35
N ILE A 24 45.45 27.24 40.83
CA ILE A 24 46.68 27.07 41.58
C ILE A 24 47.60 28.24 41.20
N ALA A 25 47.70 29.23 42.08
CA ALA A 25 48.86 30.10 42.09
C ALA A 25 50.05 29.23 42.52
N THR A 26 50.83 28.73 41.57
CA THR A 26 52.03 27.97 41.89
C THR A 26 53.08 28.97 42.37
N VAL A 27 53.25 29.06 43.69
CA VAL A 27 54.42 29.71 44.27
C VAL A 27 55.60 28.81 43.96
N ASN A 28 56.39 29.13 42.92
CA ASN A 28 57.63 28.42 42.66
C ASN A 28 58.61 28.74 43.80
N SER A 29 58.58 27.92 44.84
CA SER A 29 59.54 27.96 45.94
C SER A 29 60.86 27.35 45.48
N SER A 30 61.71 28.17 44.90
CA SER A 30 63.17 28.08 45.10
C SER A 30 63.82 29.40 44.67
N TRP A 31 63.94 30.33 45.62
CA TRP A 31 64.80 31.52 45.55
C TRP A 31 64.56 32.50 44.39
N ILE A 32 63.31 32.84 44.08
CA ILE A 32 62.98 33.98 43.21
C ILE A 32 62.54 35.16 44.09
N ARG A 33 63.34 36.25 44.08
CA ARG A 33 62.98 37.53 44.70
C ARG A 33 61.80 38.16 43.95
N GLY A 34 60.65 38.28 44.60
CA GLY A 34 59.42 38.85 44.03
C GLY A 34 59.45 40.39 43.92
N ASP A 35 60.42 40.94 43.18
CA ASP A 35 60.56 42.38 42.91
C ASP A 35 60.15 42.76 41.47
N ALA A 36 59.69 41.80 40.66
CA ALA A 36 59.35 42.02 39.26
C ALA A 36 57.93 42.59 39.10
N ASN A 37 57.82 43.71 38.38
CA ASN A 37 56.57 44.40 38.04
C ASN A 37 55.75 43.66 36.97
N THR A 38 55.63 42.34 37.09
CA THR A 38 55.09 41.46 36.04
C THR A 38 54.17 40.40 36.63
N ILE A 39 53.18 39.95 35.86
CA ILE A 39 52.44 38.70 36.10
C ILE A 39 52.57 37.81 34.86
N LYS A 40 52.80 36.51 35.07
CA LYS A 40 52.74 35.50 34.00
C LYS A 40 51.43 34.76 34.10
N ILE A 41 50.83 34.42 32.97
CA ILE A 41 49.67 33.53 32.91
C ILE A 41 50.10 32.30 32.14
N LYS A 42 49.80 31.12 32.68
CA LYS A 42 49.96 29.83 32.02
C LYS A 42 48.58 29.24 31.78
N LYS A 43 48.15 29.22 30.53
CA LYS A 43 46.88 28.63 30.11
C LYS A 43 47.04 27.14 29.84
N VAL A 44 46.18 26.33 30.45
CA VAL A 44 46.26 24.87 30.37
C VAL A 44 44.89 24.23 30.14
N ALA A 45 44.87 22.96 29.73
CA ALA A 45 43.65 22.18 29.66
C ALA A 45 43.16 21.82 31.07
N GLU A 46 41.86 21.89 31.34
CA GLU A 46 41.32 21.53 32.66
C GLU A 46 41.48 20.04 32.97
N GLU A 47 41.32 19.19 31.96
CA GLU A 47 41.55 17.75 32.08
C GLU A 47 43.03 17.36 32.21
N SER A 48 43.94 18.30 31.95
CA SER A 48 45.38 18.06 32.00
C SER A 48 46.14 19.37 32.22
N LEU A 49 46.45 19.67 33.49
CA LEU A 49 47.16 20.89 33.89
C LEU A 49 48.61 20.98 33.36
N SER A 50 49.14 19.93 32.73
CA SER A 50 50.43 19.92 32.04
C SER A 50 50.31 20.26 30.55
N THR A 51 49.10 20.23 29.98
CA THR A 51 48.85 20.50 28.56
C THR A 51 48.65 22.00 28.33
N PRO A 52 49.58 22.71 27.68
CA PRO A 52 49.43 24.14 27.41
C PRO A 52 48.35 24.40 26.35
N LEU A 53 47.68 25.55 26.46
CA LEU A 53 46.70 26.01 25.47
C LEU A 53 47.11 27.34 24.82
N PRO A 54 47.58 27.32 23.55
CA PRO A 54 47.81 28.54 22.78
C PRO A 54 46.50 29.23 22.34
N GLY A 55 46.58 30.51 21.99
CA GLY A 55 45.48 31.23 21.35
C GLY A 55 44.41 31.81 22.30
N ALA A 56 44.51 31.59 23.61
CA ALA A 56 43.65 32.26 24.59
C ALA A 56 43.97 33.76 24.60
N LYS A 57 42.94 34.62 24.50
CA LYS A 57 43.12 36.07 24.57
C LYS A 57 42.74 36.58 25.95
N PHE A 58 43.63 37.39 26.53
CA PHE A 58 43.43 38.03 27.81
C PHE A 58 43.46 39.55 27.66
N GLU A 59 42.63 40.21 28.45
CA GLU A 59 42.61 41.65 28.65
C GLU A 59 42.85 41.95 30.13
N LEU A 60 43.85 42.77 30.41
CA LEU A 60 44.19 43.24 31.74
C LEU A 60 43.91 44.75 31.81
N SER A 61 42.97 45.13 32.66
CA SER A 61 42.59 46.52 32.89
C SER A 61 42.79 46.89 34.35
N THR A 62 42.90 48.20 34.63
CA THR A 62 42.80 48.71 36.00
C THR A 62 41.37 49.09 36.29
N VAL A 63 40.90 48.80 37.49
CA VAL A 63 39.56 49.18 37.95
C VAL A 63 39.62 50.57 38.56
N ALA A 64 38.94 51.53 37.94
CA ALA A 64 38.78 52.87 38.51
C ALA A 64 37.84 52.81 39.72
N MET A 65 38.35 53.19 40.89
CA MET A 65 37.58 53.20 42.14
C MET A 65 37.20 54.64 42.49
N GLU A 66 36.34 55.27 41.68
CA GLU A 66 35.87 56.63 41.95
C GLU A 66 34.63 56.63 42.86
N ASN A 67 34.69 57.41 43.95
CA ASN A 67 33.56 57.85 44.79
C ASN A 67 32.75 56.81 45.60
N LYS A 68 33.23 55.59 45.87
CA LYS A 68 32.64 54.70 46.89
C LYS A 68 33.47 54.68 48.18
N SER A 69 33.03 55.46 49.18
CA SER A 69 33.62 55.52 50.53
C SER A 69 33.27 54.29 51.41
N PRO A 70 34.03 53.99 52.49
CA PRO A 70 34.99 54.88 53.16
C PRO A 70 36.46 54.51 52.92
N LYS A 71 37.27 55.54 52.62
CA LYS A 71 38.75 55.57 52.75
C LYS A 71 39.51 54.49 51.99
N ILE A 72 39.28 54.39 50.69
CA ILE A 72 40.20 53.72 49.77
C ILE A 72 41.53 54.51 49.79
N GLY A 73 42.66 53.86 50.12
CA GLY A 73 43.99 54.45 49.94
C GLY A 73 44.16 54.94 48.50
N ALA A 74 44.97 55.99 48.25
CA ALA A 74 45.04 56.59 46.93
C ALA A 74 45.29 55.53 45.83
N ASN A 75 44.49 55.53 44.76
CA ASN A 75 44.71 54.60 43.66
C ASN A 75 46.08 54.90 43.05
N GLY A 76 46.86 53.85 42.81
CA GLY A 76 48.04 53.93 41.96
C GLY A 76 47.67 54.33 40.53
N PRO A 77 48.65 54.51 39.64
CA PRO A 77 48.38 54.93 38.28
C PRO A 77 47.47 53.92 37.57
N ALA A 78 46.45 54.45 36.88
CA ALA A 78 45.64 53.66 35.97
C ALA A 78 46.46 53.29 34.73
N LEU A 79 46.13 52.15 34.11
CA LEU A 79 46.65 51.86 32.77
C LEU A 79 46.03 52.82 31.76
N GLU A 80 46.85 53.43 30.89
CA GLU A 80 46.35 54.33 29.84
C GLU A 80 45.39 53.62 28.87
N GLN A 81 45.60 52.31 28.63
CA GLN A 81 44.69 51.40 27.93
C GLN A 81 44.79 49.98 28.52
N PRO A 82 43.74 49.14 28.40
CA PRO A 82 43.84 47.74 28.77
C PRO A 82 44.99 47.04 28.02
N LYS A 83 45.83 46.32 28.75
CA LYS A 83 46.86 45.48 28.13
C LYS A 83 46.18 44.23 27.61
N VAL A 84 46.29 43.98 26.31
CA VAL A 84 45.78 42.76 25.68
C VAL A 84 46.92 41.84 25.29
N GLY A 85 46.68 40.54 25.29
CA GLY A 85 47.58 39.63 24.61
C GLY A 85 47.01 38.24 24.43
N THR A 86 47.78 37.40 23.74
CA THR A 86 47.41 36.04 23.38
C THR A 86 48.45 35.05 23.89
N THR A 87 48.00 33.92 24.43
CA THR A 87 48.92 32.86 24.87
C THR A 87 49.67 32.26 23.69
N LYS A 88 50.97 32.06 23.86
CA LYS A 88 51.86 31.46 22.86
C LYS A 88 51.70 29.93 22.82
N GLU A 89 52.45 29.26 21.95
CA GLU A 89 52.50 27.78 21.82
C GLU A 89 52.72 27.05 23.16
N ASN A 90 53.52 27.62 24.06
CA ASN A 90 53.76 27.07 25.39
C ASN A 90 52.62 27.36 26.40
N GLY A 91 51.52 27.96 25.95
CA GLY A 91 50.38 28.35 26.77
C GLY A 91 50.62 29.61 27.60
N GLU A 92 51.73 30.32 27.42
CA GLU A 92 52.11 31.42 28.32
C GLU A 92 51.92 32.80 27.70
N ILE A 93 51.61 33.77 28.56
CA ILE A 93 51.62 35.22 28.30
C ILE A 93 52.17 35.94 29.54
N SER A 94 52.75 37.12 29.37
CA SER A 94 53.18 37.97 30.48
C SER A 94 52.68 39.39 30.30
N PHE A 95 52.19 39.98 31.38
CA PHE A 95 51.94 41.41 31.47
C PHE A 95 53.03 42.04 32.34
N THR A 96 53.65 43.12 31.85
CA THR A 96 54.77 43.83 32.51
C THR A 96 54.37 45.23 32.94
N GLU A 97 55.27 45.96 33.60
CA GLU A 97 55.08 47.37 34.02
C GLU A 97 53.87 47.58 34.92
N MET A 98 53.64 46.64 35.83
CA MET A 98 52.56 46.68 36.80
C MET A 98 53.00 47.37 38.09
N SER A 99 52.11 48.14 38.72
CA SER A 99 52.31 48.67 40.07
C SER A 99 52.32 47.55 41.12
N LEU A 100 53.32 47.57 42.01
CA LEU A 100 53.49 46.65 43.12
C LEU A 100 53.21 47.36 44.45
N VAL A 101 52.42 46.75 45.32
CA VAL A 101 52.31 47.14 46.74
C VAL A 101 53.55 46.68 47.50
N LYS A 102 54.29 47.63 48.07
CA LYS A 102 55.47 47.42 48.95
C LYS A 102 55.10 47.70 50.40
N ALA A 103 56.00 47.37 51.34
CA ALA A 103 55.79 47.55 52.77
C ALA A 103 55.45 49.01 53.19
N ASP A 104 55.99 49.99 52.47
CA ASP A 104 55.80 51.43 52.67
C ASP A 104 54.75 52.06 51.74
N SER A 105 54.04 51.27 50.94
CA SER A 105 53.09 51.78 49.96
C SER A 105 51.87 52.42 50.61
N THR A 106 51.55 53.63 50.15
CA THR A 106 50.33 54.37 50.52
C THR A 106 49.23 54.22 49.47
N THR A 107 49.52 53.55 48.36
CA THR A 107 48.64 53.38 47.20
C THR A 107 48.61 51.94 46.71
N TYR A 108 47.54 51.55 46.03
CA TYR A 108 47.45 50.27 45.32
C TYR A 108 46.75 50.43 43.97
N THR A 109 47.00 49.50 43.06
CA THR A 109 46.27 49.41 41.79
C THR A 109 45.48 48.11 41.78
N LEU A 110 44.17 48.21 41.59
CA LEU A 110 43.29 47.06 41.43
C LEU A 110 43.24 46.67 39.95
N TYR A 111 43.64 45.44 39.65
CA TYR A 111 43.60 44.89 38.29
C TYR A 111 42.36 44.01 38.10
N CYS A 112 41.84 44.00 36.88
CA CYS A 112 40.82 43.07 36.40
C CYS A 112 41.38 42.35 35.17
N LEU A 113 41.53 41.03 35.27
CA LEU A 113 41.93 40.15 34.18
C LEU A 113 40.70 39.43 33.62
N LYS A 114 40.46 39.58 32.33
CA LYS A 114 39.40 38.87 31.60
C LYS A 114 39.98 38.00 30.50
N GLU A 115 39.44 36.80 30.35
CA GLU A 115 39.67 36.00 29.15
C GLU A 115 38.59 36.38 28.14
N THR A 116 39.00 36.99 27.03
CA THR A 116 38.08 37.54 26.02
C THR A 116 37.85 36.58 24.86
N ASN A 117 38.73 35.59 24.69
CA ASN A 117 38.57 34.51 23.71
C ASN A 117 39.21 33.23 24.24
N ALA A 118 38.44 32.14 24.28
CA ALA A 118 38.97 30.83 24.59
C ALA A 118 39.80 30.27 23.42
N PRO A 119 40.77 29.39 23.69
CA PRO A 119 41.36 28.51 22.69
C PRO A 119 40.30 27.71 21.93
N GLU A 120 40.63 27.25 20.73
CA GLU A 120 39.73 26.45 19.90
C GLU A 120 39.23 25.19 20.64
N GLY A 121 37.92 24.92 20.56
CA GLY A 121 37.29 23.78 21.23
C GLY A 121 37.21 23.88 22.75
N ARG A 122 37.44 25.06 23.34
CA ARG A 122 37.42 25.30 24.79
C ARG A 122 36.36 26.33 25.18
N THR A 123 36.00 26.37 26.47
CA THR A 123 35.06 27.34 27.03
C THR A 123 35.72 28.21 28.09
N ILE A 124 35.39 29.51 28.09
CA ILE A 124 35.85 30.46 29.11
C ILE A 124 35.06 30.21 30.39
N SER A 125 35.76 29.99 31.51
CA SER A 125 35.12 29.88 32.83
C SER A 125 34.42 31.18 33.23
N GLN A 126 33.34 31.09 34.01
CA GLN A 126 32.54 32.26 34.38
C GLN A 126 33.37 33.36 35.07
N GLU A 127 34.34 32.96 35.89
CA GLU A 127 35.20 33.86 36.65
C GLU A 127 36.03 34.80 35.77
N TYR A 128 36.69 34.30 34.71
CA TYR A 128 37.44 35.16 33.79
C TYR A 128 36.57 35.85 32.75
N ARG A 129 35.32 35.42 32.58
CA ARG A 129 34.34 36.16 31.77
C ARG A 129 33.86 37.40 32.52
N GLU A 130 33.56 37.26 33.81
CA GLU A 130 33.11 38.36 34.67
C GLU A 130 34.26 39.26 35.14
N GLY A 131 35.48 38.72 35.19
CA GLY A 131 36.70 39.41 35.58
C GLY A 131 37.30 38.82 36.84
N TYR A 132 38.58 38.50 36.77
CA TYR A 132 39.41 38.06 37.88
C TYR A 132 40.15 39.26 38.47
N TYR A 133 39.77 39.65 39.69
CA TYR A 133 40.26 40.88 40.32
C TYR A 133 41.45 40.58 41.22
N PHE A 134 42.53 41.35 41.13
CA PHE A 134 43.70 41.13 41.97
C PHE A 134 44.52 42.39 42.23
N ILE A 135 45.26 42.37 43.34
CA ILE A 135 46.29 43.34 43.70
C ILE A 135 47.64 42.64 43.62
N LEU A 136 48.60 43.29 42.95
CA LEU A 136 49.97 42.79 42.83
C LEU A 136 50.85 43.41 43.92
N TYR A 137 51.61 42.60 44.65
CA TYR A 137 52.47 43.05 45.74
C TYR A 137 53.91 42.53 45.62
N ALA A 138 54.86 43.27 46.16
CA ALA A 138 56.27 42.87 46.23
C ALA A 138 56.54 42.05 47.50
N ASP A 139 57.67 41.35 47.55
CA ASP A 139 58.10 40.68 48.78
C ASP A 139 58.14 41.66 49.98
N GLY A 140 57.64 41.22 51.14
CA GLY A 140 57.43 42.08 52.32
C GLY A 140 56.25 43.07 52.25
N GLY A 141 55.53 43.16 51.12
CA GLY A 141 54.35 44.03 50.94
C GLY A 141 53.00 43.41 51.36
N LEU A 142 52.99 42.16 51.81
CA LEU A 142 51.76 41.37 52.03
C LEU A 142 50.78 42.05 52.99
N SER A 143 51.23 42.49 54.18
CA SER A 143 50.34 43.09 55.17
C SER A 143 49.62 44.35 54.65
N LYS A 144 50.27 45.11 53.77
CA LYS A 144 49.64 46.27 53.11
C LYS A 144 48.70 45.84 51.99
N ALA A 145 49.06 44.82 51.23
CA ALA A 145 48.21 44.25 50.22
C ALA A 145 46.91 43.68 50.82
N GLU A 146 46.98 43.00 51.97
CA GLU A 146 45.81 42.49 52.73
C GLU A 146 44.87 43.61 53.18
N GLU A 147 45.42 44.73 53.66
CA GLU A 147 44.65 45.92 54.03
C GLU A 147 43.88 46.48 52.81
N PHE A 148 44.56 46.63 51.67
CA PHE A 148 43.95 47.10 50.43
C PHE A 148 42.98 46.10 49.81
N GLN A 149 43.26 44.80 49.87
CA GLN A 149 42.39 43.73 49.39
C GLN A 149 41.04 43.79 50.09
N LYS A 150 41.03 43.90 51.42
CA LYS A 150 39.78 43.96 52.20
C LYS A 150 38.93 45.17 51.81
N GLN A 151 39.57 46.33 51.59
CA GLN A 151 38.88 47.54 51.14
C GLN A 151 38.35 47.41 49.71
N ALA A 152 39.18 46.93 48.79
CA ALA A 152 38.83 46.74 47.39
C ALA A 152 37.68 45.74 47.23
N SER A 153 37.78 44.56 47.85
CA SER A 153 36.74 43.53 47.81
C SER A 153 35.39 44.05 48.31
N ALA A 154 35.38 44.82 49.41
CA ALA A 154 34.16 45.42 49.93
C ALA A 154 33.57 46.47 48.97
N ALA A 155 34.40 47.24 48.29
CA ALA A 155 33.96 48.33 47.41
C ALA A 155 33.42 47.85 46.04
N ILE A 156 33.96 46.75 45.50
CA ILE A 156 33.46 46.15 44.25
C ILE A 156 32.50 44.99 44.45
N GLU A 157 32.25 44.57 45.70
CA GLU A 157 31.40 43.42 46.05
C GLU A 157 31.81 42.13 45.31
N LYS A 158 33.11 41.95 45.10
CA LYS A 158 33.72 40.78 44.45
C LYS A 158 34.95 40.36 45.23
N GLU A 159 35.36 39.11 45.02
CA GLU A 159 36.63 38.61 45.55
C GLU A 159 37.81 39.29 44.84
N VAL A 160 38.75 39.82 45.62
CA VAL A 160 40.02 40.36 45.13
C VAL A 160 41.13 39.45 45.63
N HIS A 161 41.99 38.98 44.73
CA HIS A 161 43.10 38.09 45.06
C HIS A 161 44.41 38.88 45.28
N LEU A 162 45.33 38.30 46.05
CA LEU A 162 46.66 38.83 46.25
C LEU A 162 47.68 37.99 45.51
N ILE A 163 48.52 38.63 44.70
CA ILE A 163 49.52 37.95 43.88
C ILE A 163 50.88 38.61 44.06
N ILE A 164 51.90 37.81 44.40
CA ILE A 164 53.29 38.29 44.45
C ILE A 164 53.76 38.59 43.02
N GLY A 165 54.37 39.75 42.80
CA GLY A 165 55.00 40.13 41.54
C GLY A 165 56.03 39.09 41.05
N GLY A 166 55.98 38.77 39.76
CA GLY A 166 56.83 37.77 39.12
C GLY A 166 56.24 36.34 39.10
N ASN A 167 55.12 36.10 39.80
CA ASN A 167 54.49 34.78 39.83
C ASN A 167 53.69 34.45 38.56
N THR A 168 53.45 33.14 38.40
CA THR A 168 52.63 32.58 37.33
C THR A 168 51.25 32.18 37.86
N LEU A 169 50.21 32.73 37.25
CA LEU A 169 48.83 32.32 37.43
C LEU A 169 48.50 31.21 36.42
N THR A 170 48.19 30.00 36.91
CA THR A 170 47.75 28.90 36.03
C THR A 170 46.24 28.95 35.86
N ILE A 171 45.77 29.10 34.62
CA ILE A 171 44.35 29.22 34.29
C ILE A 171 43.98 28.07 33.36
N SER A 172 42.98 27.27 33.73
CA SER A 172 42.47 26.19 32.88
C SER A 172 41.26 26.61 32.04
N ASN A 173 40.99 25.91 30.94
CA ASN A 173 39.66 25.91 30.28
C ASN A 173 39.13 24.49 30.10
N ALA A 174 37.84 24.31 30.38
CA ALA A 174 37.09 23.11 30.02
C ALA A 174 37.03 22.95 28.49
N LYS A 175 37.03 21.69 28.03
CA LYS A 175 36.65 21.36 26.66
C LYS A 175 35.17 21.69 26.42
N VAL A 176 34.83 22.17 25.23
CA VAL A 176 33.42 22.28 24.81
C VAL A 176 32.79 20.90 24.90
N LYS A 177 31.71 20.79 25.66
CA LYS A 177 30.93 19.55 25.74
C LYS A 177 30.16 19.38 24.43
N THR A 178 30.31 18.21 23.82
CA THR A 178 29.63 17.82 22.59
C THR A 178 28.79 16.56 22.83
N SER A 179 27.77 16.38 22.00
CA SER A 179 26.91 15.20 21.96
C SER A 179 26.58 14.85 20.51
N SER A 180 25.77 13.82 20.30
CA SER A 180 25.25 13.45 18.99
C SER A 180 23.74 13.68 18.92
N VAL A 181 23.27 14.07 17.74
CA VAL A 181 21.83 14.21 17.43
C VAL A 181 21.50 13.23 16.32
N LYS A 182 20.40 12.51 16.47
CA LYS A 182 19.91 11.55 15.47
C LYS A 182 18.72 12.11 14.73
N VAL A 183 18.59 11.76 13.45
CA VAL A 183 17.34 11.90 12.70
C VAL A 183 16.92 10.55 12.16
N THR A 184 15.63 10.26 12.20
CA THR A 184 15.06 9.02 11.68
C THR A 184 13.97 9.26 10.66
N LYS A 185 13.82 8.30 9.73
CA LYS A 185 12.80 8.35 8.68
C LYS A 185 12.01 7.04 8.60
N LEU A 186 10.70 7.16 8.73
CA LEU A 186 9.70 6.14 8.39
C LEU A 186 8.85 6.59 7.21
N PHE A 187 8.43 5.65 6.38
CA PHE A 187 7.43 5.88 5.34
C PHE A 187 6.57 4.65 5.05
N SER A 188 5.35 4.88 4.54
CA SER A 188 4.39 3.83 4.18
C SER A 188 3.59 4.22 2.93
N GLY A 189 3.02 3.23 2.23
CA GLY A 189 2.21 3.44 1.02
C GLY A 189 2.99 3.44 -0.30
N LEU A 190 4.32 3.39 -0.22
CA LEU A 190 5.23 3.13 -1.34
C LEU A 190 6.17 1.98 -0.98
N ASP A 191 6.71 1.29 -1.98
CA ASP A 191 7.73 0.27 -1.77
C ASP A 191 9.09 0.89 -1.40
N SER A 192 9.43 2.03 -2.02
CA SER A 192 10.66 2.82 -1.75
C SER A 192 10.36 4.31 -1.64
N LEU A 193 11.29 5.07 -1.05
CA LEU A 193 11.18 6.53 -1.02
C LEU A 193 11.24 7.12 -2.44
N PRO A 194 10.59 8.27 -2.71
CA PRO A 194 10.68 8.92 -4.00
C PRO A 194 12.10 9.26 -4.42
N ASP A 195 12.34 9.28 -5.73
CA ASP A 195 13.60 9.75 -6.28
C ASP A 195 13.82 11.22 -5.91
N GLY A 196 15.01 11.55 -5.44
CA GLY A 196 15.35 12.89 -4.98
C GLY A 196 14.99 13.18 -3.52
N PHE A 197 14.43 12.21 -2.79
CA PHE A 197 14.22 12.33 -1.34
C PHE A 197 15.52 12.69 -0.60
N GLN A 198 15.46 13.76 0.20
CA GLN A 198 16.58 14.26 0.99
C GLN A 198 16.11 14.86 2.32
N ILE A 199 16.96 14.78 3.34
CA ILE A 199 16.84 15.56 4.58
C ILE A 199 18.12 16.38 4.74
N THR A 200 18.00 17.69 4.92
CA THR A 200 19.12 18.59 5.23
C THR A 200 19.05 19.03 6.69
N ASN A 201 20.16 19.49 7.26
CA ASN A 201 20.21 19.98 8.63
C ASN A 201 20.86 21.35 8.74
N SER A 202 20.42 22.16 9.70
CA SER A 202 20.90 23.54 9.88
C SER A 202 22.27 23.68 10.58
N TYR A 203 22.91 22.58 10.98
CA TYR A 203 24.19 22.63 11.71
C TYR A 203 25.40 22.64 10.79
N ASN A 204 25.39 21.78 9.77
CA ASN A 204 26.52 21.63 8.84
C ASN A 204 26.10 21.36 7.40
N ASP A 205 24.81 21.54 7.08
CA ASP A 205 24.24 21.36 5.74
C ASP A 205 24.43 19.96 5.12
N THR A 206 24.78 18.96 5.93
CA THR A 206 24.87 17.56 5.47
C THR A 206 23.52 17.10 4.93
N VAL A 207 23.56 16.44 3.76
CA VAL A 207 22.40 15.86 3.08
C VAL A 207 22.28 14.37 3.39
N PHE A 208 21.15 13.99 3.99
CA PHE A 208 20.80 12.61 4.28
C PHE A 208 19.85 12.06 3.22
N THR A 209 20.14 10.84 2.76
CA THR A 209 19.39 10.09 1.75
C THR A 209 19.29 8.63 2.17
N ALA A 210 18.36 7.87 1.61
CA ALA A 210 18.27 6.43 1.88
C ALA A 210 19.59 5.67 1.63
N LYS A 211 20.44 6.15 0.71
CA LYS A 211 21.71 5.51 0.34
C LYS A 211 22.82 5.67 1.38
N ASN A 212 22.82 6.77 2.13
CA ASN A 212 23.82 7.05 3.16
C ASN A 212 23.26 6.91 4.58
N ALA A 213 22.11 6.25 4.73
CA ALA A 213 21.61 5.84 6.03
C ALA A 213 22.56 4.84 6.69
N GLU A 214 22.76 4.99 7.99
CA GLU A 214 23.61 4.09 8.78
C GLU A 214 23.01 2.68 8.83
N LYS A 215 21.68 2.60 8.83
CA LYS A 215 20.88 1.38 8.81
C LYS A 215 19.42 1.69 8.47
N GLY A 216 18.64 0.62 8.32
CA GLY A 216 17.20 0.67 8.20
C GLY A 216 16.68 0.52 6.78
N THR A 217 15.39 0.24 6.67
CA THR A 217 14.62 0.15 5.41
C THR A 217 13.56 1.25 5.29
N GLY A 218 13.41 2.07 6.33
CA GLY A 218 12.39 3.11 6.43
C GLY A 218 10.98 2.57 6.65
N LYS A 219 10.83 1.29 7.00
CA LYS A 219 9.53 0.65 7.28
C LYS A 219 9.28 0.58 8.79
N THR A 220 8.04 0.31 9.19
CA THR A 220 7.64 0.20 10.59
C THR A 220 8.55 -0.77 11.36
N GLY A 221 9.17 -0.28 12.43
CA GLY A 221 10.12 -1.04 13.26
C GLY A 221 11.57 -1.02 12.77
N ASP A 222 11.84 -0.48 11.58
CA ASP A 222 13.17 -0.42 10.96
C ASP A 222 13.38 0.91 10.20
N PRO A 223 13.39 2.05 10.93
CA PRO A 223 13.56 3.37 10.32
C PRO A 223 14.93 3.54 9.71
N TYR A 224 15.04 4.36 8.66
CA TYR A 224 16.36 4.89 8.30
C TYR A 224 16.87 5.75 9.44
N GLU A 225 18.15 5.62 9.78
CA GLU A 225 18.80 6.41 10.84
C GLU A 225 20.07 7.10 10.32
N TRP A 226 20.27 8.35 10.75
CA TRP A 226 21.50 9.12 10.54
C TRP A 226 21.87 9.85 11.82
N THR A 227 23.16 9.96 12.10
CA THR A 227 23.71 10.60 13.30
C THR A 227 24.60 11.77 12.91
N ILE A 228 24.39 12.93 13.54
CA ILE A 228 25.32 14.05 13.53
C ILE A 228 26.12 13.98 14.82
N GLU A 229 27.42 13.74 14.71
CA GLU A 229 28.33 13.67 15.86
C GLU A 229 28.94 15.03 16.20
N ASN A 230 29.52 15.13 17.38
CA ASN A 230 30.32 16.28 17.83
C ASN A 230 29.57 17.62 17.80
N VAL A 231 28.27 17.60 18.10
CA VAL A 231 27.42 18.79 18.18
C VAL A 231 27.59 19.42 19.57
N PRO A 232 27.98 20.70 19.70
CA PRO A 232 28.03 21.39 20.99
C PRO A 232 26.69 21.27 21.73
N VAL A 233 26.73 20.91 23.01
CA VAL A 233 25.51 20.74 23.84
C VAL A 233 24.70 22.04 23.88
N GLY A 234 23.38 21.94 23.72
CA GLY A 234 22.46 23.08 23.66
C GLY A 234 22.22 23.64 22.25
N THR A 235 22.90 23.11 21.23
CA THR A 235 22.65 23.50 19.83
C THR A 235 21.33 22.92 19.36
N GLU A 236 20.41 23.77 18.90
CA GLU A 236 19.19 23.35 18.22
C GLU A 236 19.49 23.10 16.73
N ILE A 237 19.16 21.91 16.24
CA ILE A 237 19.30 21.53 14.84
C ILE A 237 17.90 21.40 14.26
N THR A 238 17.62 22.16 13.20
CA THR A 238 16.42 21.97 12.37
C THR A 238 16.76 21.08 11.20
N PHE A 239 16.00 20.00 11.04
CA PHE A 239 16.03 19.12 9.90
C PHE A 239 14.89 19.50 8.96
N THR A 240 15.19 19.60 7.66
CA THR A 240 14.20 19.92 6.61
C THR A 240 14.19 18.80 5.60
N GLU A 241 13.02 18.22 5.37
CA GLU A 241 12.78 17.20 4.37
C GLU A 241 12.43 17.83 3.01
N SER A 242 12.88 17.22 1.92
CA SER A 242 12.55 17.64 0.55
C SER A 242 12.54 16.44 -0.41
N GLY A 243 12.01 16.63 -1.62
CA GLY A 243 11.90 15.55 -2.62
C GLY A 243 10.96 14.41 -2.18
N TYR A 244 10.02 14.69 -1.28
CA TYR A 244 9.06 13.73 -0.72
C TYR A 244 7.78 13.59 -1.56
N THR A 245 7.67 14.27 -2.70
CA THR A 245 6.47 14.22 -3.56
C THR A 245 6.51 13.01 -4.48
N LYS A 246 5.34 12.45 -4.80
CA LYS A 246 5.20 11.35 -5.76
C LYS A 246 3.91 11.52 -6.55
N ASP A 247 4.01 11.46 -7.87
CA ASP A 247 2.87 11.64 -8.77
C ASP A 247 1.76 10.62 -8.49
N GLY A 248 0.52 11.11 -8.41
CA GLY A 248 -0.66 10.30 -8.09
C GLY A 248 -0.85 9.99 -6.60
N TYR A 249 -0.03 10.57 -5.72
CA TYR A 249 -0.11 10.37 -4.27
C TYR A 249 -0.31 11.69 -3.52
N SER A 250 -1.17 11.64 -2.50
CA SER A 250 -1.11 12.58 -1.39
C SER A 250 -0.11 12.09 -0.35
N VAL A 251 0.57 13.02 0.32
CA VAL A 251 1.56 12.71 1.36
C VAL A 251 1.26 13.51 2.62
N THR A 252 1.33 12.82 3.76
CA THR A 252 1.39 13.48 5.06
C THR A 252 2.77 13.25 5.68
N ILE A 253 3.34 14.28 6.31
CA ILE A 253 4.59 14.21 7.06
C ILE A 253 4.25 14.42 8.54
N ASN A 254 4.64 13.47 9.39
CA ASN A 254 4.32 13.46 10.83
C ASN A 254 2.82 13.67 11.12
N GLY A 255 1.97 13.09 10.27
CA GLY A 255 0.51 13.19 10.36
C GLY A 255 -0.10 14.48 9.81
N LYS A 256 0.70 15.42 9.31
CA LYS A 256 0.26 16.69 8.74
C LYS A 256 0.29 16.68 7.22
N ALA A 257 -0.67 17.33 6.57
CA ALA A 257 -0.65 17.49 5.12
C ALA A 257 0.52 18.39 4.72
N VAL A 258 1.20 18.06 3.61
CA VAL A 258 2.36 18.81 3.09
C VAL A 258 2.04 20.27 2.73
N THR A 259 0.77 20.63 2.59
CA THR A 259 0.35 22.03 2.39
C THR A 259 0.59 22.93 3.62
N GLU A 260 0.97 22.37 4.78
CA GLU A 260 1.39 23.14 5.95
C GLU A 260 2.89 23.49 5.90
N GLU A 261 3.22 24.79 6.03
CA GLU A 261 4.59 25.37 5.90
C GLU A 261 5.68 24.77 6.82
N ASN A 262 5.29 23.95 7.80
CA ASN A 262 6.20 23.34 8.78
C ASN A 262 6.11 21.81 8.83
N ALA A 263 5.30 21.15 7.98
CA ALA A 263 5.18 19.69 8.01
C ALA A 263 6.50 18.99 7.66
N ASP A 264 7.32 19.63 6.83
CA ASP A 264 8.63 19.16 6.36
C ASP A 264 9.80 19.50 7.29
N LYS A 265 9.55 20.12 8.46
CA LYS A 265 10.58 20.52 9.40
C LYS A 265 10.39 19.86 10.76
N VAL A 266 11.50 19.40 11.34
CA VAL A 266 11.56 18.94 12.74
C VAL A 266 12.84 19.45 13.39
N ALA A 267 12.79 19.74 14.68
CA ALA A 267 13.95 20.21 15.43
C ALA A 267 14.36 19.22 16.53
N ALA A 268 15.64 19.16 16.83
CA ALA A 268 16.19 18.48 17.99
C ALA A 268 17.37 19.26 18.56
N THR A 269 17.39 19.40 19.88
CA THR A 269 18.47 20.09 20.61
C THR A 269 19.46 19.07 21.16
N SER A 270 20.76 19.25 20.93
CA SER A 270 21.79 18.38 21.51
C SER A 270 21.78 18.46 23.05
N LYS A 271 21.86 17.30 23.71
CA LYS A 271 21.90 17.20 25.17
C LYS A 271 23.07 16.37 25.64
N GLU A 272 23.62 16.73 26.79
CA GLU A 272 24.67 15.95 27.45
C GLU A 272 24.12 14.58 27.88
N SER A 273 24.87 13.51 27.58
CA SER A 273 24.55 12.12 27.98
C SER A 273 23.22 11.55 27.46
N GLU A 274 22.52 12.25 26.56
CA GLU A 274 21.29 11.81 25.91
C GLU A 274 21.34 12.12 24.41
N ILE A 275 21.12 11.11 23.56
CA ILE A 275 20.97 11.32 22.12
C ILE A 275 19.53 11.72 21.83
N LYS A 276 19.31 12.99 21.48
CA LYS A 276 18.01 13.43 20.98
C LYS A 276 17.80 12.97 19.55
N THR A 277 16.56 12.55 19.29
CA THR A 277 16.15 12.02 17.99
C THR A 277 15.03 12.86 17.42
N ALA A 278 15.26 13.45 16.25
CA ALA A 278 14.21 14.01 15.40
C ALA A 278 13.66 12.90 14.51
N ALA A 279 12.37 12.93 14.18
CA ALA A 279 11.74 11.86 13.41
C ALA A 279 10.81 12.42 12.33
N PHE A 280 10.90 11.85 11.13
CA PHE A 280 9.96 12.05 10.05
C PHE A 280 9.19 10.74 9.77
N THR A 281 7.87 10.83 9.69
CA THR A 281 6.98 9.73 9.33
C THR A 281 6.10 10.13 8.17
N ASN A 282 6.31 9.53 6.98
CA ASN A 282 5.48 9.83 5.81
C ASN A 282 4.43 8.74 5.57
N VAL A 283 3.25 9.18 5.19
CA VAL A 283 2.19 8.29 4.70
C VAL A 283 1.82 8.75 3.32
N TYR A 284 2.07 7.89 2.33
CA TYR A 284 1.70 8.10 0.94
C TYR A 284 0.36 7.40 0.68
N ARG A 285 -0.62 8.12 0.15
CA ARG A 285 -1.93 7.56 -0.22
C ARG A 285 -2.20 7.84 -1.69
N SER A 286 -2.37 6.77 -2.44
CA SER A 286 -2.75 6.80 -3.86
C SER A 286 -4.14 7.40 -4.02
N GLU A 287 -4.40 8.07 -5.14
CA GLU A 287 -5.79 8.32 -5.56
C GLU A 287 -6.56 7.00 -5.67
N GLU A 288 -7.86 7.05 -5.38
CA GLU A 288 -8.73 5.87 -5.39
C GLU A 288 -9.71 5.91 -6.57
N THR A 289 -10.11 4.73 -7.04
CA THR A 289 -11.16 4.51 -8.02
C THR A 289 -12.07 3.37 -7.57
N SER A 290 -13.17 3.16 -8.28
CA SER A 290 -14.07 2.03 -8.06
C SER A 290 -14.47 1.39 -9.37
N THR A 291 -14.93 0.14 -9.31
CA THR A 291 -15.45 -0.55 -10.48
C THR A 291 -16.40 -1.69 -10.10
N SER A 292 -17.04 -2.28 -11.11
CA SER A 292 -17.90 -3.46 -10.95
C SER A 292 -17.67 -4.49 -12.04
N ILE A 293 -18.00 -5.74 -11.75
CA ILE A 293 -18.15 -6.81 -12.74
C ILE A 293 -19.61 -7.25 -12.73
N THR A 294 -20.24 -7.27 -13.90
CA THR A 294 -21.57 -7.84 -14.14
C THR A 294 -21.46 -9.05 -15.03
N LYS A 295 -22.23 -10.11 -14.72
CA LYS A 295 -22.32 -11.32 -15.55
C LYS A 295 -23.65 -11.37 -16.30
N ILE A 296 -23.56 -11.59 -17.62
CA ILE A 296 -24.68 -11.84 -18.52
C ILE A 296 -24.64 -13.29 -18.99
N TRP A 297 -25.82 -13.91 -19.05
CA TRP A 297 -26.03 -15.24 -19.60
C TRP A 297 -26.85 -15.13 -20.88
N ASP A 298 -26.27 -15.54 -22.01
CA ASP A 298 -26.93 -15.65 -23.31
C ASP A 298 -27.16 -17.15 -23.61
N ASP A 299 -28.18 -17.72 -22.96
CA ASP A 299 -28.45 -19.17 -22.91
C ASP A 299 -29.95 -19.49 -22.98
N ASP A 300 -30.72 -18.58 -23.61
CA ASP A 300 -32.18 -18.66 -23.75
C ASP A 300 -32.90 -18.92 -22.42
N ASN A 301 -32.63 -18.07 -21.42
CA ASN A 301 -33.13 -18.21 -20.06
C ASN A 301 -32.82 -19.58 -19.43
N ASN A 302 -31.60 -20.06 -19.66
CA ASN A 302 -31.13 -21.36 -19.17
C ASN A 302 -32.00 -22.54 -19.65
N ARG A 303 -32.57 -22.50 -20.87
CA ARG A 303 -33.48 -23.54 -21.42
C ARG A 303 -33.04 -24.96 -21.11
N ASP A 304 -31.77 -25.28 -21.32
CA ASP A 304 -31.24 -26.65 -21.21
C ASP A 304 -30.70 -26.99 -19.81
N ASN A 305 -30.93 -26.11 -18.83
CA ASN A 305 -30.47 -26.25 -17.45
C ASN A 305 -28.96 -26.53 -17.31
N LYS A 306 -28.14 -25.88 -18.15
CA LYS A 306 -26.68 -26.01 -18.15
C LYS A 306 -25.97 -24.89 -17.38
N ARG A 307 -26.68 -23.81 -17.02
CA ARG A 307 -26.09 -22.69 -16.27
C ARG A 307 -25.65 -23.15 -14.88
N PRO A 308 -24.39 -22.92 -14.48
CA PRO A 308 -23.93 -23.26 -13.15
C PRO A 308 -24.59 -22.39 -12.08
N ALA A 309 -24.61 -22.86 -10.83
CA ALA A 309 -25.15 -22.10 -9.70
C ALA A 309 -24.33 -20.82 -9.38
N SER A 310 -23.03 -20.85 -9.69
CA SER A 310 -22.11 -19.72 -9.51
C SER A 310 -20.91 -19.80 -10.45
N ILE A 311 -20.19 -18.69 -10.58
CA ILE A 311 -18.89 -18.61 -11.23
C ILE A 311 -17.95 -17.76 -10.37
N ASP A 312 -16.64 -17.97 -10.52
CA ASP A 312 -15.63 -17.09 -9.93
C ASP A 312 -15.06 -16.16 -10.99
N VAL A 313 -14.88 -14.89 -10.62
CA VAL A 313 -14.29 -13.85 -11.46
C VAL A 313 -13.10 -13.23 -10.75
N LYS A 314 -12.16 -12.69 -11.54
CA LYS A 314 -10.96 -12.00 -11.07
C LYS A 314 -10.88 -10.62 -11.70
N LEU A 315 -10.76 -9.59 -10.86
CA LEU A 315 -10.30 -8.26 -11.24
C LEU A 315 -8.78 -8.23 -11.06
N THR A 316 -8.05 -8.24 -12.17
CA THR A 316 -6.58 -8.26 -12.20
C THR A 316 -6.05 -6.83 -12.27
N ALA A 317 -5.18 -6.46 -11.34
CA ALA A 317 -4.45 -5.19 -11.33
C ALA A 317 -3.06 -5.39 -11.94
N LYS A 318 -2.68 -4.58 -12.93
CA LYS A 318 -1.36 -4.64 -13.55
C LYS A 318 -0.66 -3.28 -13.56
N VAL A 319 0.67 -3.33 -13.52
CA VAL A 319 1.55 -2.19 -13.74
C VAL A 319 2.68 -2.64 -14.66
N GLY A 320 2.89 -1.93 -15.77
CA GLY A 320 3.90 -2.30 -16.76
C GLY A 320 3.72 -3.72 -17.33
N GLY A 321 2.47 -4.20 -17.41
CA GLY A 321 2.12 -5.56 -17.87
C GLY A 321 2.21 -6.66 -16.81
N SER A 322 2.80 -6.40 -15.65
CA SER A 322 2.95 -7.36 -14.55
C SER A 322 1.80 -7.26 -13.56
N GLU A 323 1.28 -8.39 -13.10
CA GLU A 323 0.22 -8.42 -12.09
C GLU A 323 0.73 -7.99 -10.71
N ILE A 324 -0.03 -7.13 -10.03
CA ILE A 324 0.18 -6.76 -8.63
C ILE A 324 -0.83 -7.55 -7.78
N THR A 325 -0.42 -8.75 -7.34
CA THR A 325 -1.30 -9.72 -6.68
C THR A 325 -2.01 -9.18 -5.44
N GLY A 326 -1.36 -8.29 -4.67
CA GLY A 326 -1.96 -7.65 -3.50
C GLY A 326 -3.09 -6.67 -3.81
N LEU A 327 -3.19 -6.21 -5.06
CA LEU A 327 -4.24 -5.31 -5.54
C LEU A 327 -5.36 -6.03 -6.31
N SER A 328 -5.05 -7.19 -6.92
CA SER A 328 -6.05 -8.03 -7.58
C SER A 328 -7.12 -8.51 -6.61
N LYS A 329 -8.36 -8.65 -7.10
CA LYS A 329 -9.52 -9.11 -6.32
C LYS A 329 -10.20 -10.27 -7.00
N THR A 330 -10.87 -11.12 -6.22
CA THR A 330 -11.75 -12.18 -6.72
C THR A 330 -13.14 -12.04 -6.13
N ALA A 331 -14.15 -12.56 -6.83
CA ALA A 331 -15.50 -12.65 -6.32
C ALA A 331 -16.24 -13.85 -6.92
N THR A 332 -17.19 -14.39 -6.17
CA THR A 332 -18.12 -15.41 -6.65
C THR A 332 -19.44 -14.76 -7.04
N LEU A 333 -19.83 -14.88 -8.31
CA LEU A 333 -21.10 -14.38 -8.85
C LEU A 333 -22.14 -15.49 -8.85
N LYS A 334 -23.36 -15.17 -8.41
CA LYS A 334 -24.49 -16.12 -8.30
C LYS A 334 -25.82 -15.40 -8.42
N ALA A 335 -26.92 -16.13 -8.58
CA ALA A 335 -28.25 -15.53 -8.66
C ALA A 335 -28.59 -14.63 -7.45
N ALA A 336 -28.20 -15.04 -6.23
CA ALA A 336 -28.47 -14.30 -5.01
C ALA A 336 -27.83 -12.89 -4.94
N ASN A 337 -26.71 -12.65 -5.64
CA ASN A 337 -26.10 -11.31 -5.73
C ASN A 337 -26.38 -10.62 -7.08
N GLY A 338 -27.41 -11.09 -7.80
CA GLY A 338 -27.79 -10.56 -9.10
C GLY A 338 -26.68 -10.70 -10.14
N TRP A 339 -25.78 -11.67 -9.97
CA TRP A 339 -24.64 -11.91 -10.86
C TRP A 339 -23.69 -10.70 -10.97
N LYS A 340 -23.44 -10.00 -9.84
CA LYS A 340 -22.63 -8.78 -9.77
C LYS A 340 -21.63 -8.79 -8.62
N ALA A 341 -20.50 -8.11 -8.82
CA ALA A 341 -19.53 -7.74 -7.79
C ALA A 341 -19.06 -6.29 -7.98
N SER A 342 -18.66 -5.62 -6.90
CA SER A 342 -18.19 -4.24 -6.95
C SER A 342 -17.10 -4.01 -5.92
N TRP A 343 -16.14 -3.15 -6.25
CA TRP A 343 -15.01 -2.80 -5.41
C TRP A 343 -14.84 -1.28 -5.40
N SER A 344 -14.76 -0.71 -4.20
CA SER A 344 -14.35 0.67 -3.94
C SER A 344 -12.88 0.73 -3.55
N ASP A 345 -12.36 1.95 -3.42
CA ASP A 345 -11.05 2.25 -2.81
C ASP A 345 -9.89 1.50 -3.48
N LEU A 346 -10.02 1.30 -4.80
CA LEU A 346 -8.99 0.69 -5.63
C LEU A 346 -7.92 1.73 -5.93
N PRO A 347 -6.63 1.47 -5.65
CA PRO A 347 -5.58 2.44 -5.93
C PRO A 347 -5.43 2.66 -7.43
N LYS A 348 -5.50 3.91 -7.84
CA LYS A 348 -5.28 4.33 -9.23
C LYS A 348 -3.80 4.26 -9.60
N TYR A 349 -2.91 4.43 -8.62
CA TYR A 349 -1.46 4.31 -8.80
C TYR A 349 -0.83 3.31 -7.82
N TYR A 350 0.20 2.63 -8.28
CA TYR A 350 1.08 1.79 -7.46
C TYR A 350 2.54 2.18 -7.74
N ASN A 351 3.27 2.62 -6.70
CA ASN A 351 4.60 3.21 -6.79
C ASN A 351 4.73 4.37 -7.80
N GLY A 352 3.65 5.13 -8.00
CA GLY A 352 3.54 6.26 -8.94
C GLY A 352 3.29 5.88 -10.39
N GLN A 353 3.05 4.59 -10.68
CA GLN A 353 2.63 4.15 -12.00
C GLN A 353 1.14 3.84 -12.00
N LEU A 354 0.44 4.21 -13.09
CA LEU A 354 -0.98 3.96 -13.23
C LEU A 354 -1.28 2.46 -13.18
N VAL A 355 -2.29 2.06 -12.41
CA VAL A 355 -2.75 0.67 -12.33
C VAL A 355 -3.78 0.41 -13.43
N GLU A 356 -3.48 -0.58 -14.26
CA GLU A 356 -4.37 -1.08 -15.29
C GLU A 356 -5.21 -2.23 -14.73
N TYR A 357 -6.51 -2.01 -14.61
CA TYR A 357 -7.44 -3.04 -14.18
C TYR A 357 -8.08 -3.74 -15.37
N SER A 358 -8.21 -5.06 -15.27
CA SER A 358 -8.91 -5.92 -16.24
C SER A 358 -9.71 -6.98 -15.51
N ALA A 359 -10.83 -7.42 -16.10
CA ALA A 359 -11.66 -8.48 -15.52
C ALA A 359 -11.57 -9.75 -16.36
N ASP A 360 -11.64 -10.91 -15.70
CA ASP A 360 -11.86 -12.17 -16.38
C ASP A 360 -12.63 -13.17 -15.50
N GLU A 361 -13.24 -14.17 -16.13
CA GLU A 361 -13.79 -15.34 -15.46
C GLU A 361 -12.69 -16.37 -15.22
N VAL A 362 -12.61 -16.88 -13.98
CA VAL A 362 -11.57 -17.82 -13.56
C VAL A 362 -11.69 -19.14 -14.33
N ASN A 363 -12.91 -19.65 -14.49
CA ASN A 363 -13.20 -20.87 -15.25
C ASN A 363 -14.46 -20.70 -16.09
N THR A 364 -14.35 -20.94 -17.39
CA THR A 364 -15.53 -20.94 -18.27
C THR A 364 -16.28 -22.26 -18.14
N PRO A 365 -17.60 -22.23 -17.83
CA PRO A 365 -18.43 -23.42 -17.73
C PRO A 365 -18.42 -24.24 -19.02
N ALA A 366 -18.48 -25.56 -18.89
CA ALA A 366 -18.47 -26.46 -20.04
C ALA A 366 -19.62 -26.14 -21.01
N GLY A 367 -19.33 -26.12 -22.31
CA GLY A 367 -20.31 -25.83 -23.37
C GLY A 367 -20.59 -24.34 -23.59
N TYR A 368 -20.10 -23.45 -22.72
CA TYR A 368 -20.24 -22.00 -22.91
C TYR A 368 -19.05 -21.40 -23.67
N THR A 369 -19.33 -20.35 -24.42
CA THR A 369 -18.32 -19.44 -24.97
C THR A 369 -18.32 -18.14 -24.16
N LYS A 370 -17.14 -17.58 -23.86
CA LYS A 370 -16.96 -16.40 -23.01
C LYS A 370 -16.57 -15.18 -23.83
N SER A 371 -17.08 -14.02 -23.46
CA SER A 371 -16.56 -12.72 -23.89
C SER A 371 -16.52 -11.73 -22.71
N VAL A 372 -15.57 -10.79 -22.75
CA VAL A 372 -15.41 -9.73 -21.75
C VAL A 372 -15.40 -8.38 -22.46
N SER A 373 -16.08 -7.40 -21.89
CA SER A 373 -16.13 -6.03 -22.40
C SER A 373 -16.19 -5.02 -21.24
N GLY A 374 -16.04 -3.73 -21.56
CA GLY A 374 -16.05 -2.65 -20.58
C GLY A 374 -14.65 -2.23 -20.13
N ASP A 375 -14.60 -1.35 -19.14
CA ASP A 375 -13.39 -0.73 -18.63
C ASP A 375 -13.57 -0.33 -17.16
N ILE A 376 -12.50 0.12 -16.51
CA ILE A 376 -12.54 0.49 -15.08
C ILE A 376 -13.61 1.54 -14.76
N THR A 377 -13.86 2.50 -15.66
CA THR A 377 -14.77 3.64 -15.43
C THR A 377 -16.23 3.27 -15.61
N LYS A 378 -16.53 2.35 -16.54
CA LYS A 378 -17.90 1.89 -16.83
C LYS A 378 -18.28 0.61 -16.07
N GLY A 379 -17.29 -0.11 -15.55
CA GLY A 379 -17.42 -1.49 -15.12
C GLY A 379 -17.20 -2.47 -16.27
N PHE A 380 -16.96 -3.72 -15.90
CA PHE A 380 -16.75 -4.83 -16.83
C PHE A 380 -17.99 -5.70 -16.93
N THR A 381 -18.25 -6.20 -18.13
CA THR A 381 -19.31 -7.17 -18.39
C THR A 381 -18.71 -8.45 -18.95
N ILE A 382 -18.97 -9.56 -18.27
CA ILE A 382 -18.60 -10.91 -18.73
C ILE A 382 -19.87 -11.55 -19.27
N THR A 383 -19.86 -12.01 -20.51
CA THR A 383 -20.99 -12.69 -21.13
C THR A 383 -20.61 -14.13 -21.43
N ASN A 384 -21.38 -15.09 -20.90
CA ASN A 384 -21.29 -16.48 -21.32
C ASN A 384 -22.47 -16.83 -22.19
N ARG A 385 -22.17 -17.40 -23.36
CA ARG A 385 -23.14 -17.81 -24.35
C ARG A 385 -23.19 -19.32 -24.51
N TYR A 386 -24.39 -19.89 -24.45
CA TYR A 386 -24.68 -21.29 -24.71
C TYR A 386 -25.74 -21.39 -25.79
N THR A 387 -25.51 -22.26 -26.77
CA THR A 387 -26.50 -22.53 -27.82
C THR A 387 -27.31 -23.76 -27.42
N PRO A 388 -28.64 -23.64 -27.22
CA PRO A 388 -29.49 -24.77 -26.86
C PRO A 388 -29.35 -25.97 -27.80
N GLU A 389 -29.47 -27.16 -27.23
CA GLU A 389 -29.52 -28.42 -27.96
C GLU A 389 -30.75 -28.45 -28.85
N THR A 390 -30.55 -28.87 -30.09
CA THR A 390 -31.62 -29.07 -31.06
C THR A 390 -31.64 -30.52 -31.54
N ILE A 391 -32.81 -30.98 -31.92
CA ILE A 391 -33.04 -32.28 -32.53
C ILE A 391 -33.59 -32.13 -33.95
N GLN A 392 -33.71 -33.28 -34.60
CA GLN A 392 -34.30 -33.42 -35.91
C GLN A 392 -35.45 -34.42 -35.84
N VAL A 393 -36.58 -34.09 -36.46
CA VAL A 393 -37.72 -35.00 -36.65
C VAL A 393 -37.87 -35.27 -38.14
N SER A 394 -37.62 -36.51 -38.55
CA SER A 394 -37.74 -36.95 -39.93
C SER A 394 -38.61 -38.20 -40.05
N GLY A 395 -39.36 -38.28 -41.14
CA GLY A 395 -40.29 -39.37 -41.39
C GLY A 395 -40.47 -39.63 -42.88
N SER A 396 -41.17 -40.72 -43.16
CA SER A 396 -41.51 -41.14 -44.52
C SER A 396 -42.93 -41.68 -44.59
N LYS A 397 -43.49 -41.62 -45.79
CA LYS A 397 -44.81 -42.13 -46.12
C LYS A 397 -44.67 -43.46 -46.86
N ASN A 398 -45.37 -44.46 -46.34
CA ASN A 398 -45.58 -45.74 -46.99
C ASN A 398 -47.04 -45.85 -47.49
N TRP A 399 -47.19 -46.35 -48.71
CA TRP A 399 -48.49 -46.58 -49.33
C TRP A 399 -48.73 -48.09 -49.46
N ASN A 400 -49.73 -48.59 -48.74
CA ASN A 400 -50.21 -49.96 -48.81
C ASN A 400 -51.49 -50.01 -49.67
N ASP A 401 -51.31 -49.85 -50.98
CA ASP A 401 -52.38 -49.65 -51.97
C ASP A 401 -52.16 -50.40 -53.29
N ASP A 402 -51.41 -51.51 -53.22
CA ASP A 402 -51.10 -52.37 -54.37
C ASP A 402 -50.47 -51.59 -55.55
N GLY A 403 -49.50 -50.73 -55.22
CA GLY A 403 -48.83 -49.90 -56.23
C GLY A 403 -49.74 -48.86 -56.88
N ASN A 404 -50.72 -48.34 -56.14
CA ASN A 404 -51.75 -47.42 -56.63
C ASN A 404 -52.64 -48.02 -57.74
N ALA A 405 -52.98 -49.31 -57.67
CA ALA A 405 -53.80 -49.98 -58.69
C ALA A 405 -55.18 -49.31 -58.94
N ALA A 406 -55.77 -48.71 -57.89
CA ALA A 406 -57.06 -48.00 -57.97
C ALA A 406 -56.95 -46.57 -58.54
N GLY A 407 -55.74 -46.03 -58.70
CA GLY A 407 -55.51 -44.66 -59.16
C GLY A 407 -56.03 -43.58 -58.18
N THR A 408 -56.28 -43.93 -56.93
CA THR A 408 -56.89 -43.07 -55.90
C THR A 408 -55.88 -42.33 -55.03
N ARG A 409 -54.57 -42.59 -55.18
CA ARG A 409 -53.54 -41.92 -54.39
C ARG A 409 -53.55 -40.41 -54.66
N PRO A 410 -53.63 -39.55 -53.62
CA PRO A 410 -53.63 -38.10 -53.81
C PRO A 410 -52.25 -37.61 -54.31
N GLY A 411 -52.23 -36.44 -54.95
CA GLY A 411 -50.98 -35.82 -55.40
C GLY A 411 -50.10 -35.28 -54.24
N SER A 412 -50.69 -35.08 -53.06
CA SER A 412 -50.00 -34.60 -51.86
C SER A 412 -50.71 -35.05 -50.58
N ILE A 413 -49.96 -35.06 -49.48
CA ILE A 413 -50.48 -35.21 -48.10
C ILE A 413 -49.97 -34.04 -47.25
N THR A 414 -50.63 -33.78 -46.12
CA THR A 414 -50.18 -32.80 -45.13
C THR A 414 -49.80 -33.51 -43.84
N ILE A 415 -48.54 -33.38 -43.42
CA ILE A 415 -48.05 -33.86 -42.12
C ILE A 415 -47.90 -32.66 -41.19
N ARG A 416 -48.57 -32.69 -40.05
CA ARG A 416 -48.49 -31.67 -38.99
C ARG A 416 -47.55 -32.11 -37.89
N LEU A 417 -46.72 -31.21 -37.40
CA LEU A 417 -45.78 -31.41 -36.30
C LEU A 417 -46.31 -30.74 -35.04
N TYR A 418 -46.29 -31.47 -33.93
CA TYR A 418 -46.73 -31.00 -32.63
C TYR A 418 -45.57 -31.07 -31.63
N ALA A 419 -45.44 -30.03 -30.80
CA ALA A 419 -44.60 -30.02 -29.61
C ALA A 419 -45.49 -30.01 -28.37
N ASN A 420 -45.36 -31.01 -27.50
CA ASN A 420 -46.16 -31.15 -26.28
C ASN A 420 -47.69 -31.07 -26.57
N GLY A 421 -48.11 -31.66 -27.71
CA GLY A 421 -49.51 -31.69 -28.13
C GLY A 421 -50.04 -30.43 -28.82
N SER A 422 -49.24 -29.36 -28.94
CA SER A 422 -49.60 -28.14 -29.69
C SER A 422 -48.95 -28.14 -31.07
N GLU A 423 -49.72 -27.85 -32.12
CA GLU A 423 -49.19 -27.76 -33.48
C GLU A 423 -48.20 -26.59 -33.57
N ILE A 424 -47.01 -26.85 -34.11
CA ILE A 424 -45.95 -25.85 -34.26
C ILE A 424 -45.53 -25.62 -35.71
N ASP A 425 -45.77 -26.59 -36.58
CA ASP A 425 -45.46 -26.50 -38.01
C ASP A 425 -46.22 -27.58 -38.80
N HIS A 426 -46.25 -27.47 -40.12
CA HIS A 426 -46.73 -28.54 -41.01
C HIS A 426 -45.99 -28.53 -42.34
N LYS A 427 -46.03 -29.67 -43.04
CA LYS A 427 -45.44 -29.82 -44.38
C LYS A 427 -46.42 -30.50 -45.31
N THR A 428 -46.56 -29.95 -46.51
CA THR A 428 -47.16 -30.64 -47.64
C THR A 428 -46.09 -31.48 -48.33
N VAL A 429 -46.35 -32.77 -48.49
CA VAL A 429 -45.40 -33.76 -49.02
C VAL A 429 -45.98 -34.39 -50.27
N THR A 430 -45.17 -34.51 -51.32
CA THR A 430 -45.54 -35.09 -52.62
C THR A 430 -44.63 -36.25 -52.99
N GLU A 431 -44.93 -36.92 -54.11
CA GLU A 431 -44.05 -37.93 -54.70
C GLU A 431 -42.68 -37.35 -55.11
N LYS A 432 -42.63 -36.07 -55.54
CA LYS A 432 -41.37 -35.39 -55.87
C LYS A 432 -40.43 -35.28 -54.68
N ASP A 433 -40.97 -35.20 -53.47
CA ASP A 433 -40.21 -35.15 -52.22
C ASP A 433 -39.79 -36.56 -51.74
N GLY A 434 -40.00 -37.58 -52.59
CA GLY A 434 -39.77 -38.97 -52.24
C GLY A 434 -40.66 -39.45 -51.09
N TRP A 435 -41.82 -38.80 -50.89
CA TRP A 435 -42.73 -39.12 -49.79
C TRP A 435 -42.04 -39.04 -48.41
N SER A 436 -41.14 -38.06 -48.22
CA SER A 436 -40.34 -37.89 -47.00
C SER A 436 -40.38 -36.45 -46.48
N TRP A 437 -40.12 -36.27 -45.18
CA TRP A 437 -40.06 -34.95 -44.55
C TRP A 437 -38.99 -34.87 -43.48
N ASN A 438 -38.56 -33.65 -43.18
CA ASN A 438 -37.54 -33.35 -42.20
C ASN A 438 -37.74 -31.97 -41.56
N TRP A 439 -37.78 -31.89 -40.24
CA TRP A 439 -37.68 -30.67 -39.45
C TRP A 439 -36.37 -30.67 -38.65
N THR A 440 -35.58 -29.61 -38.78
CA THR A 440 -34.28 -29.44 -38.11
C THR A 440 -34.31 -28.24 -37.19
N GLY A 441 -33.39 -28.18 -36.21
CA GLY A 441 -33.28 -27.02 -35.32
C GLY A 441 -34.43 -26.95 -34.31
N LEU A 442 -35.12 -28.06 -34.07
CA LEU A 442 -36.18 -28.14 -33.08
C LEU A 442 -35.56 -28.19 -31.69
N ASN A 443 -35.90 -27.27 -30.80
CA ASN A 443 -35.35 -27.26 -29.44
C ASN A 443 -35.59 -28.62 -28.77
N ARG A 444 -34.56 -29.17 -28.12
CA ARG A 444 -34.71 -30.42 -27.38
C ARG A 444 -35.54 -30.23 -26.11
N TYR A 445 -35.33 -29.11 -25.43
CA TYR A 445 -35.96 -28.78 -24.15
C TYR A 445 -36.88 -27.57 -24.28
N ASP A 446 -37.96 -27.56 -23.49
CA ASP A 446 -38.82 -26.39 -23.32
C ASP A 446 -38.23 -25.38 -22.32
N THR A 447 -38.95 -24.28 -22.10
CA THR A 447 -38.54 -23.23 -21.17
C THR A 447 -38.57 -23.64 -19.70
N ASP A 448 -39.21 -24.77 -19.37
CA ASP A 448 -39.24 -25.38 -18.03
C ASP A 448 -38.18 -26.47 -17.86
N HIS A 449 -37.22 -26.55 -18.80
CA HIS A 449 -36.11 -27.50 -18.82
C HIS A 449 -36.52 -28.96 -19.03
N LYS A 450 -37.71 -29.22 -19.60
CA LYS A 450 -38.22 -30.57 -19.87
C LYS A 450 -38.06 -30.92 -21.35
N GLU A 451 -37.74 -32.18 -21.63
CA GLU A 451 -37.60 -32.65 -23.01
C GLU A 451 -38.94 -32.57 -23.74
N ILE A 452 -38.94 -31.96 -24.92
CA ILE A 452 -40.16 -31.73 -25.70
C ILE A 452 -40.60 -33.03 -26.36
N SER A 453 -41.86 -33.41 -26.16
CA SER A 453 -42.47 -34.53 -26.87
C SER A 453 -42.92 -34.08 -28.25
N TYR A 454 -42.14 -34.43 -29.27
CA TYR A 454 -42.50 -34.20 -30.66
C TYR A 454 -43.32 -35.35 -31.21
N THR A 455 -44.47 -35.04 -31.80
CA THR A 455 -45.36 -36.01 -32.45
C THR A 455 -45.84 -35.46 -33.80
N ILE A 456 -46.36 -36.33 -34.66
CA ILE A 456 -46.92 -35.92 -35.95
C ILE A 456 -48.35 -36.41 -36.11
N SER A 457 -49.12 -35.71 -36.94
CA SER A 457 -50.39 -36.21 -37.48
C SER A 457 -50.40 -36.06 -39.00
N GLU A 458 -51.26 -36.83 -39.66
CA GLU A 458 -51.58 -36.64 -41.07
C GLU A 458 -53.03 -36.15 -41.18
N ASP A 459 -53.28 -35.18 -42.06
CA ASP A 459 -54.65 -34.82 -42.43
C ASP A 459 -55.36 -35.98 -43.13
N ALA A 460 -56.65 -36.19 -42.86
CA ALA A 460 -57.39 -37.33 -43.38
C ALA A 460 -57.27 -37.44 -44.92
N VAL A 461 -56.89 -38.62 -45.41
CA VAL A 461 -56.82 -38.93 -46.84
C VAL A 461 -58.03 -39.76 -47.23
N ASP A 462 -58.86 -39.24 -48.12
CA ASP A 462 -60.09 -39.90 -48.55
C ASP A 462 -59.80 -41.29 -49.17
N GLY A 463 -60.61 -42.29 -48.80
CA GLY A 463 -60.42 -43.67 -49.24
C GLY A 463 -59.28 -44.46 -48.58
N TYR A 464 -58.56 -43.89 -47.61
CA TYR A 464 -57.46 -44.56 -46.91
C TYR A 464 -57.66 -44.58 -45.38
N THR A 465 -57.09 -45.59 -44.73
CA THR A 465 -56.91 -45.63 -43.28
C THR A 465 -55.43 -45.37 -42.96
N SER A 466 -55.16 -44.37 -42.12
CA SER A 466 -53.81 -43.95 -41.74
C SER A 466 -53.36 -44.61 -40.44
N SER A 467 -52.07 -44.91 -40.34
CA SER A 467 -51.40 -45.40 -39.13
C SER A 467 -50.01 -44.78 -39.01
N ILE A 468 -49.62 -44.41 -37.79
CA ILE A 468 -48.35 -43.73 -37.50
C ILE A 468 -47.50 -44.62 -36.60
N SER A 469 -46.25 -44.89 -37.00
CA SER A 469 -45.26 -45.62 -36.21
C SER A 469 -43.99 -44.79 -36.11
N GLY A 470 -43.71 -44.29 -34.90
CA GLY A 470 -42.70 -43.24 -34.69
C GLY A 470 -43.08 -41.99 -35.48
N TYR A 471 -42.27 -41.64 -36.47
CA TYR A 471 -42.54 -40.54 -37.40
C TYR A 471 -42.84 -41.01 -38.82
N ASN A 472 -43.07 -42.31 -39.04
CA ASN A 472 -43.45 -42.82 -40.36
C ASN A 472 -44.96 -43.02 -40.43
N VAL A 473 -45.55 -42.65 -41.56
CA VAL A 473 -47.00 -42.78 -41.79
C VAL A 473 -47.24 -43.87 -42.82
N THR A 474 -48.16 -44.79 -42.56
CA THR A 474 -48.63 -45.79 -43.53
C THR A 474 -50.10 -45.57 -43.81
N ASN A 475 -50.45 -45.30 -45.08
CA ASN A 475 -51.84 -45.33 -45.54
C ASN A 475 -52.15 -46.67 -46.19
N THR A 476 -53.19 -47.33 -45.72
CA THR A 476 -53.75 -48.54 -46.34
C THR A 476 -55.02 -48.19 -47.08
N VAL A 477 -55.12 -48.57 -48.35
CA VAL A 477 -56.34 -48.34 -49.14
C VAL A 477 -57.51 -49.09 -48.51
N ASN A 478 -58.64 -48.41 -48.36
CA ASN A 478 -59.85 -49.04 -47.83
C ASN A 478 -60.42 -49.97 -48.90
N LYS A 479 -60.43 -51.28 -48.63
CA LYS A 479 -61.04 -52.25 -49.55
C LYS A 479 -62.58 -52.19 -49.39
N PRO A 480 -63.35 -52.16 -50.49
CA PRO A 480 -64.80 -52.28 -50.39
C PRO A 480 -65.17 -53.61 -49.72
N GLN A 481 -66.07 -53.55 -48.75
CA GLN A 481 -66.70 -54.72 -48.14
C GLN A 481 -67.65 -55.32 -49.18
N VAL A 482 -67.21 -56.38 -49.87
CA VAL A 482 -68.05 -57.11 -50.81
C VAL A 482 -68.79 -58.24 -50.10
N GLY A 483 -70.12 -58.28 -50.23
CA GLY A 483 -70.97 -59.35 -49.75
C GLY A 483 -71.23 -60.42 -50.82
N SER A 484 -71.81 -61.53 -50.39
CA SER A 484 -72.36 -62.57 -51.27
C SER A 484 -73.81 -62.84 -50.92
N VAL A 485 -74.66 -63.03 -51.93
CA VAL A 485 -76.03 -63.54 -51.75
C VAL A 485 -76.05 -65.01 -52.18
N ILE A 486 -76.63 -65.85 -51.32
CA ILE A 486 -76.94 -67.25 -51.63
C ILE A 486 -78.45 -67.43 -51.49
N LEU A 487 -79.08 -67.95 -52.52
CA LEU A 487 -80.49 -68.33 -52.50
C LEU A 487 -80.61 -69.80 -52.86
N THR A 488 -81.35 -70.55 -52.05
CA THR A 488 -81.70 -71.95 -52.33
C THR A 488 -83.18 -72.01 -52.65
N LYS A 489 -83.51 -72.49 -53.84
CA LYS A 489 -84.89 -72.72 -54.26
C LYS A 489 -85.25 -74.17 -54.06
N VAL A 490 -86.30 -74.39 -53.28
CA VAL A 490 -86.89 -75.71 -53.06
C VAL A 490 -88.34 -75.73 -53.51
N ASP A 491 -88.84 -76.94 -53.70
CA ASP A 491 -90.25 -77.24 -53.85
C ASP A 491 -90.98 -77.02 -52.51
N ALA A 492 -92.13 -76.35 -52.56
CA ALA A 492 -92.83 -75.91 -51.35
C ALA A 492 -93.46 -77.06 -50.56
N THR A 493 -93.67 -78.23 -51.19
CA THR A 493 -94.34 -79.38 -50.56
C THR A 493 -93.33 -80.43 -50.11
N THR A 494 -92.33 -80.71 -50.95
CA THR A 494 -91.38 -81.80 -50.75
C THR A 494 -90.05 -81.34 -50.16
N GLY A 495 -89.74 -80.04 -50.20
CA GLY A 495 -88.45 -79.50 -49.78
C GLY A 495 -87.27 -79.88 -50.69
N THR A 496 -87.54 -80.57 -51.81
CA THR A 496 -86.50 -80.97 -52.77
C THR A 496 -85.96 -79.76 -53.52
N ALA A 497 -84.66 -79.77 -53.84
CA ALA A 497 -83.99 -78.69 -54.54
C ALA A 497 -84.47 -78.56 -55.99
N LEU A 498 -84.70 -77.31 -56.46
CA LEU A 498 -85.21 -77.04 -57.80
C LEU A 498 -84.16 -76.35 -58.67
N ALA A 499 -83.67 -77.08 -59.67
CA ALA A 499 -82.75 -76.59 -60.69
C ALA A 499 -83.48 -75.79 -61.80
N GLY A 500 -82.80 -74.82 -62.40
CA GLY A 500 -83.29 -74.08 -63.55
C GLY A 500 -84.22 -72.90 -63.24
N ALA A 501 -84.45 -72.57 -61.96
CA ALA A 501 -85.26 -71.41 -61.58
C ALA A 501 -84.48 -70.11 -61.79
N ILE A 502 -85.08 -69.14 -62.47
CA ILE A 502 -84.44 -67.88 -62.87
C ILE A 502 -84.86 -66.74 -61.92
N PHE A 503 -83.89 -66.00 -61.39
CA PHE A 503 -84.06 -64.88 -60.49
C PHE A 503 -83.31 -63.64 -60.98
N ASP A 504 -83.93 -62.48 -60.82
CA ASP A 504 -83.26 -61.20 -61.02
C ASP A 504 -82.83 -60.62 -59.67
N LEU A 505 -81.57 -60.24 -59.56
CA LEU A 505 -81.04 -59.55 -58.38
C LEU A 505 -81.07 -58.04 -58.64
N TYR A 506 -81.57 -57.26 -57.68
CA TYR A 506 -81.64 -55.80 -57.75
C TYR A 506 -80.92 -55.17 -56.55
N ARG A 507 -80.34 -53.99 -56.75
CA ARG A 507 -79.91 -53.12 -55.65
C ARG A 507 -81.13 -52.47 -54.98
N ALA A 508 -80.96 -51.93 -53.78
CA ALA A 508 -82.02 -51.24 -53.04
C ALA A 508 -82.64 -50.05 -53.79
N ASN A 509 -81.91 -49.45 -54.73
CA ASN A 509 -82.40 -48.39 -55.61
C ASN A 509 -83.14 -48.91 -56.87
N ASN A 510 -83.57 -50.18 -56.87
CA ASN A 510 -84.20 -50.89 -57.98
C ASN A 510 -83.35 -51.02 -59.27
N THR A 511 -82.04 -50.80 -59.22
CA THR A 511 -81.16 -51.09 -60.37
C THR A 511 -80.88 -52.58 -60.47
N LYS A 512 -81.15 -53.20 -61.62
CA LYS A 512 -80.87 -54.63 -61.85
C LYS A 512 -79.36 -54.90 -61.84
N VAL A 513 -78.95 -55.83 -60.99
CA VAL A 513 -77.56 -56.33 -60.89
C VAL A 513 -77.31 -57.39 -61.96
N GLY A 514 -78.25 -58.30 -62.15
CA GLY A 514 -78.14 -59.39 -63.13
C GLY A 514 -79.28 -60.39 -63.01
N THR A 515 -79.28 -61.39 -63.90
CA THR A 515 -80.20 -62.53 -63.91
C THR A 515 -79.41 -63.82 -63.65
N TYR A 516 -79.89 -64.64 -62.73
CA TYR A 516 -79.18 -65.82 -62.24
C TYR A 516 -80.11 -67.03 -62.19
N THR A 517 -79.59 -68.21 -62.50
CA THR A 517 -80.36 -69.45 -62.55
C THR A 517 -79.85 -70.44 -61.51
N THR A 518 -80.75 -71.12 -60.79
CA THR A 518 -80.37 -72.14 -59.81
C THR A 518 -79.73 -73.36 -60.48
N ASN A 519 -78.67 -73.89 -59.87
CA ASN A 519 -77.95 -75.07 -60.35
C ASN A 519 -78.71 -76.38 -60.05
N ALA A 520 -78.10 -77.53 -60.39
CA ALA A 520 -78.68 -78.86 -60.12
C ALA A 520 -79.06 -79.11 -58.65
N GLY A 521 -78.39 -78.45 -57.71
CA GLY A 521 -78.69 -78.50 -56.27
C GLY A 521 -79.66 -77.41 -55.80
N GLY A 522 -80.34 -76.71 -56.71
CA GLY A 522 -81.30 -75.65 -56.40
C GLY A 522 -80.70 -74.36 -55.84
N VAL A 523 -79.38 -74.20 -55.88
CA VAL A 523 -78.67 -73.05 -55.30
C VAL A 523 -78.26 -72.08 -56.41
N LEU A 524 -78.40 -70.78 -56.16
CA LEU A 524 -77.67 -69.72 -56.86
C LEU A 524 -76.82 -68.94 -55.85
N ARG A 525 -75.61 -68.56 -56.26
CA ARG A 525 -74.66 -67.77 -55.48
C ARG A 525 -74.14 -66.61 -56.34
N VAL A 526 -74.18 -65.40 -55.80
CA VAL A 526 -73.62 -64.20 -56.42
C VAL A 526 -72.62 -63.61 -55.45
N ASP A 527 -71.34 -63.65 -55.83
CA ASP A 527 -70.23 -63.10 -55.08
C ASP A 527 -69.85 -61.69 -55.57
N GLY A 528 -69.08 -60.95 -54.77
CA GLY A 528 -68.52 -59.66 -55.19
C GLY A 528 -69.52 -58.50 -55.22
N LEU A 529 -70.60 -58.57 -54.44
CA LEU A 529 -71.61 -57.52 -54.38
C LEU A 529 -71.11 -56.37 -53.49
N THR A 530 -70.92 -55.20 -54.08
CA THR A 530 -70.57 -53.93 -53.40
C THR A 530 -71.81 -53.14 -53.00
#